data_AF-A0A4R1RWA5-F1
#
_entry.id   AF-A0A4R1RWA5-F1
#
_cell.length_a   1.000
_cell.length_b   1.000
_cell.length_c   1.000
_cell.angle_alpha   90.00
_cell.angle_beta   90.00
_cell.angle_gamma   90.00
#
_symmetry.space_group_name_H-M   'P 1'
#
loop_
_entity.id
_entity.type
_entity.pdbx_description
1 polymer ?
#
loop_
_entity_poly.entity_id
_entity_poly.type
_entity_poly.pdbx_seq_one_letter_code
_entity_poly.pdbx_strand_id
1 'polypeptide(L)'
;MISVSKIFYAFLYVNRDWRNALEYSPRPKKLLRRLTYRWYNEGDRGDYDNASEAIRVAFQDKTLQCVDCGAEFVFTAGEQEFYASKGFTNEPRRCGSCRSARKQQGRDGEQSRAREMYDVVCADCGAPTQVPFKPREDRPVYCRDCFQRHK
;
A
#
# COMPACT_ATOMS: atom_id res chain seq x y z
N MET A 1 13.25 -66.19 -16.31
CA MET A 1 11.96 -66.72 -16.80
C MET A 1 10.84 -66.06 -16.01
N ILE A 2 9.91 -65.39 -16.73
CA ILE A 2 8.47 -65.22 -16.47
C ILE A 2 8.13 -64.54 -15.11
N SER A 3 7.77 -63.25 -15.12
CA SER A 3 6.39 -62.74 -15.31
C SER A 3 5.47 -63.29 -14.22
N VAL A 4 4.89 -62.46 -13.37
CA VAL A 4 3.50 -61.97 -13.39
C VAL A 4 3.31 -61.36 -11.99
N SER A 5 2.43 -60.43 -11.64
CA SER A 5 1.26 -59.83 -12.24
C SER A 5 0.86 -58.68 -11.31
N LYS A 6 0.31 -57.63 -11.92
CA LYS A 6 -0.86 -56.88 -11.46
C LYS A 6 -0.69 -56.07 -10.16
N ILE A 7 -0.60 -54.75 -10.30
CA ILE A 7 -1.73 -53.82 -10.16
C ILE A 7 -2.19 -53.77 -8.70
N PHE A 8 -2.36 -52.57 -8.16
CA PHE A 8 -3.58 -52.12 -7.46
C PHE A 8 -3.22 -50.88 -6.64
N TYR A 9 -3.80 -49.74 -7.06
CA TYR A 9 -4.13 -48.56 -6.24
C TYR A 9 -2.92 -47.73 -5.76
N ALA A 10 -2.95 -46.42 -5.58
CA ALA A 10 -4.00 -45.41 -5.60
C ALA A 10 -3.25 -44.06 -5.64
N PHE A 11 -3.69 -43.13 -6.48
CA PHE A 11 -4.30 -41.87 -6.02
C PHE A 11 -3.32 -40.83 -5.42
N LEU A 12 -2.94 -39.88 -6.27
CA LEU A 12 -2.71 -38.45 -6.01
C LEU A 12 -2.29 -38.06 -4.57
N TYR A 13 -1.01 -37.78 -4.37
CA TYR A 13 -0.59 -36.86 -3.31
C TYR A 13 0.43 -35.84 -3.82
N VAL A 14 0.09 -34.59 -3.60
CA VAL A 14 0.77 -33.36 -4.04
C VAL A 14 2.13 -33.22 -3.35
N ASN A 15 3.11 -32.75 -4.13
CA ASN A 15 4.51 -32.57 -3.80
C ASN A 15 4.79 -31.40 -2.82
N ARG A 16 5.72 -31.65 -1.88
CA ARG A 16 6.80 -30.78 -1.31
C ARG A 16 6.47 -29.37 -0.77
N ASP A 17 7.07 -28.84 0.29
CA ASP A 17 7.84 -29.32 1.44
C ASP A 17 8.14 -28.02 2.22
N TRP A 18 7.59 -27.86 3.43
CA TRP A 18 7.89 -26.73 4.33
C TRP A 18 8.58 -27.21 5.63
N ARG A 19 9.16 -28.42 5.62
CA ARG A 19 9.69 -29.12 6.82
C ARG A 19 11.21 -28.98 7.05
N ASN A 20 11.84 -27.90 6.62
CA ASN A 20 13.28 -27.67 6.87
C ASN A 20 13.60 -26.27 7.42
N ALA A 21 13.21 -26.02 8.67
CA ALA A 21 13.83 -24.99 9.51
C ALA A 21 13.69 -25.31 11.03
N LEU A 22 13.74 -26.60 11.40
CA LEU A 22 13.85 -27.07 12.78
C LEU A 22 15.30 -27.49 13.09
N GLU A 23 16.28 -26.63 12.78
CA GLU A 23 17.66 -26.88 13.14
C GLU A 23 18.32 -25.64 13.76
N TYR A 24 17.79 -25.24 14.91
CA TYR A 24 18.60 -24.73 16.02
C TYR A 24 17.87 -24.96 17.34
N SER A 25 18.17 -26.07 18.01
CA SER A 25 17.75 -26.37 19.39
C SER A 25 19.00 -26.75 20.19
N PRO A 26 19.10 -26.49 21.52
CA PRO A 26 18.37 -27.37 22.45
C PRO A 26 17.95 -26.73 23.78
N ARG A 27 16.68 -26.93 24.19
CA ARG A 27 16.33 -26.93 25.62
C ARG A 27 16.58 -28.33 26.20
N PRO A 28 17.31 -28.47 27.32
CA PRO A 28 17.54 -29.79 27.90
C PRO A 28 16.27 -30.32 28.55
N LYS A 29 15.77 -31.45 28.03
CA LYS A 29 14.77 -32.30 28.70
C LYS A 29 15.49 -33.27 29.62
N LYS A 30 15.60 -32.96 30.91
CA LYS A 30 15.76 -34.02 31.93
C LYS A 30 14.97 -33.67 33.19
N LEU A 31 13.99 -34.54 33.44
CA LEU A 31 13.48 -34.94 34.74
C LEU A 31 13.03 -33.81 35.67
N LEU A 32 11.72 -33.59 35.74
CA LEU A 32 10.97 -33.65 37.00
C LEU A 32 9.47 -33.66 36.68
N ARG A 33 8.87 -34.83 36.90
CA ARG A 33 7.43 -35.03 36.99
C ARG A 33 6.96 -34.31 38.27
N ARG A 34 5.76 -33.71 38.22
CA ARG A 34 4.91 -33.41 39.40
C ARG A 34 5.09 -32.05 40.10
N LEU A 35 5.08 -30.94 39.36
CA LEU A 35 4.45 -29.71 39.87
C LEU A 35 3.47 -29.21 38.81
N THR A 36 2.21 -29.46 39.12
CA THR A 36 0.99 -29.12 38.40
C THR A 36 1.02 -27.72 37.80
N TYR A 37 0.65 -27.59 36.53
CA TYR A 37 -0.31 -26.61 36.01
C TYR A 37 -0.69 -25.48 36.99
N ARG A 38 0.25 -24.61 37.29
CA ARG A 38 0.10 -23.41 38.13
C ARG A 38 0.41 -22.19 37.27
N TRP A 39 -0.26 -22.11 36.13
CA TRP A 39 -0.19 -20.99 35.19
C TRP A 39 -1.55 -20.68 34.57
N TYR A 40 -2.62 -21.23 35.14
CA TYR A 40 -4.00 -20.85 34.84
C TYR A 40 -4.75 -20.75 36.17
N ASN A 41 -5.07 -19.51 36.52
CA ASN A 41 -5.89 -19.05 37.64
C ASN A 41 -5.14 -18.86 38.96
N GLU A 42 -4.68 -17.63 39.20
CA GLU A 42 -4.92 -16.89 40.45
C GLU A 42 -4.35 -15.46 40.33
N GLY A 43 -5.24 -14.47 40.36
CA GLY A 43 -4.91 -13.05 40.48
C GLY A 43 -4.74 -12.33 39.15
N ASP A 44 -5.74 -11.53 38.78
CA ASP A 44 -5.67 -10.26 38.01
C ASP A 44 -7.00 -10.03 37.29
N ARG A 45 -8.07 -9.93 38.10
CA ARG A 45 -9.40 -9.51 37.66
C ARG A 45 -9.52 -7.98 37.71
N GLY A 46 -8.55 -7.29 37.14
CA GLY A 46 -8.59 -5.82 37.08
C GLY A 46 -7.34 -5.23 36.47
N ASP A 47 -7.23 -5.24 35.14
CA ASP A 47 -6.49 -4.18 34.44
C ASP A 47 -6.79 -4.05 32.93
N TYR A 48 -8.04 -4.33 32.51
CA TYR A 48 -8.44 -4.15 31.11
C TYR A 48 -8.77 -2.68 30.79
N ASP A 49 -8.90 -1.83 31.81
CA ASP A 49 -9.10 -0.39 31.65
C ASP A 49 -7.80 0.30 31.20
N ASN A 50 -6.63 -0.08 31.73
CA ASN A 50 -5.34 0.49 31.31
C ASN A 50 -4.84 0.00 29.94
N ALA A 51 -5.34 -1.11 29.40
CA ALA A 51 -4.98 -1.55 28.05
C ALA A 51 -5.58 -0.62 26.98
N SER A 52 -6.79 -0.09 27.22
CA SER A 52 -7.43 0.90 26.35
C SER A 52 -6.79 2.29 26.48
N GLU A 53 -6.33 2.65 27.68
CA GLU A 53 -5.51 3.85 27.95
C GLU A 53 -4.17 3.75 27.20
N ALA A 54 -3.49 2.60 27.26
CA ALA A 54 -2.21 2.37 26.56
C ALA A 54 -2.33 2.43 25.02
N ILE A 55 -3.49 2.09 24.45
CA ILE A 55 -3.75 2.24 23.00
C ILE A 55 -4.02 3.71 22.64
N ARG A 56 -4.71 4.48 23.49
CA ARG A 56 -4.86 5.94 23.36
C ARG A 56 -3.54 6.69 23.51
N VAL A 57 -2.54 6.09 24.15
CA VAL A 57 -1.22 6.72 24.37
C VAL A 57 -0.30 6.62 23.13
N ALA A 58 -0.62 5.81 22.11
CA ALA A 58 0.24 5.65 20.93
C ALA A 58 0.22 6.86 19.97
N PHE A 59 -0.89 7.59 19.91
CA PHE A 59 -1.03 8.77 19.05
C PHE A 59 -1.68 9.90 19.85
N GLN A 60 -1.00 11.04 19.95
CA GLN A 60 -1.47 12.22 20.68
C GLN A 60 -1.43 13.43 19.76
N ASP A 61 -2.38 14.35 19.93
CA ASP A 61 -2.43 15.59 19.15
C ASP A 61 -1.10 16.35 19.24
N LYS A 62 -0.50 16.61 18.07
CA LYS A 62 0.78 17.29 17.96
C LYS A 62 0.63 18.60 17.19
N THR A 63 1.03 19.71 17.78
CA THR A 63 1.02 21.02 17.09
C THR A 63 2.28 21.17 16.23
N LEU A 64 2.09 21.51 14.96
CA LEU A 64 3.16 21.69 13.97
C LEU A 64 3.05 23.08 13.31
N GLN A 65 4.17 23.60 12.81
CA GLN A 65 4.21 24.87 12.08
C GLN A 65 4.27 24.65 10.58
N CYS A 66 3.40 25.36 9.84
CA CYS A 66 3.35 25.27 8.39
C CYS A 66 4.57 25.95 7.76
N VAL A 67 5.27 25.25 6.87
CA VAL A 67 6.44 25.81 6.16
C VAL A 67 6.10 26.90 5.14
N ASP A 68 4.85 27.00 4.69
CA ASP A 68 4.44 27.97 3.67
C ASP A 68 3.87 29.26 4.29
N CYS A 69 3.05 29.16 5.35
CA CYS A 69 2.40 30.33 5.96
C CYS A 69 2.82 30.61 7.41
N GLY A 70 3.64 29.75 8.04
CA GLY A 70 4.06 29.90 9.44
C GLY A 70 2.97 29.61 10.48
N ALA A 71 1.71 29.46 10.09
CA ALA A 71 0.62 29.18 11.01
C ALA A 71 0.78 27.81 11.68
N GLU A 72 0.40 27.75 12.95
CA GLU A 72 0.30 26.51 13.72
C GLU A 72 -0.94 25.73 13.29
N PHE A 73 -0.80 24.41 13.19
CA PHE A 73 -1.90 23.50 12.94
C PHE A 73 -1.71 22.21 13.74
N VAL A 74 -2.82 21.55 14.07
CA VAL A 74 -2.82 20.33 14.86
C VAL A 74 -2.77 19.12 13.93
N PHE A 75 -1.79 18.25 14.14
CA PHE A 75 -1.73 16.91 13.60
C PHE A 75 -2.37 15.96 14.61
N THR A 76 -3.66 15.71 14.42
CA THR A 76 -4.48 15.02 15.43
C THR A 76 -4.12 13.54 15.53
N ALA A 77 -4.48 12.90 16.65
CA ALA A 77 -4.30 11.46 16.84
C ALA A 77 -4.94 10.64 15.69
N GLY A 78 -6.14 11.03 15.24
CA GLY A 78 -6.81 10.35 14.12
C GLY A 78 -6.09 10.55 12.77
N GLU A 79 -5.46 11.71 12.54
CA GLU A 79 -4.62 11.90 11.35
C GLU A 79 -3.34 11.05 11.44
N GLN A 80 -2.76 10.89 12.62
CA GLN A 80 -1.58 10.03 12.83
C GLN A 80 -1.89 8.55 12.59
N GLU A 81 -3.01 8.06 13.10
CA GLU A 81 -3.50 6.70 12.82
C GLU A 81 -3.68 6.48 11.31
N PHE A 82 -4.28 7.45 10.62
CA PHE A 82 -4.44 7.40 9.17
C PHE A 82 -3.07 7.32 8.48
N TYR A 83 -2.09 8.14 8.89
CA TYR A 83 -0.75 8.13 8.31
C TYR A 83 -0.05 6.80 8.54
N ALA A 84 -0.11 6.25 9.75
CA ALA A 84 0.45 4.95 10.09
C ALA A 84 -0.20 3.82 9.27
N SER A 85 -1.53 3.82 9.11
CA SER A 85 -2.26 2.81 8.32
C SER A 85 -1.88 2.80 6.84
N LYS A 86 -1.43 3.95 6.31
CA LYS A 86 -0.96 4.09 4.94
C LYS A 86 0.55 3.84 4.78
N GLY A 87 1.25 3.55 5.88
CA GLY A 87 2.70 3.40 5.89
C GLY A 87 3.44 4.72 5.67
N PHE A 88 2.80 5.87 5.95
CA PHE A 88 3.46 7.16 5.90
C PHE A 88 4.26 7.39 7.17
N THR A 89 5.58 7.50 7.02
CA THR A 89 6.51 7.75 8.13
C THR A 89 6.75 9.23 8.38
N ASN A 90 6.38 10.10 7.44
CA ASN A 90 6.67 11.53 7.48
C ASN A 90 5.46 12.33 7.97
N GLU A 91 5.71 13.28 8.88
CA GLU A 91 4.69 14.19 9.39
C GLU A 91 4.31 15.27 8.34
N PRO A 92 3.07 15.79 8.40
CA PRO A 92 2.66 16.92 7.57
C PRO A 92 3.55 18.14 7.78
N ARG A 93 4.09 18.72 6.70
CA ARG A 93 4.86 19.98 6.76
C ARG A 93 4.03 21.22 6.48
N ARG A 94 2.80 21.06 5.98
CA ARG A 94 1.91 22.15 5.56
C ARG A 94 0.53 21.95 6.15
N CYS A 95 -0.08 23.04 6.60
CA CYS A 95 -1.45 23.03 7.10
C CYS A 95 -2.46 22.70 5.99
N GLY A 96 -3.70 22.37 6.39
CA GLY A 96 -4.78 22.02 5.48
C GLY A 96 -5.06 23.06 4.39
N SER A 97 -5.04 24.35 4.75
CA SER A 97 -5.29 25.46 3.82
C SER A 97 -4.18 25.62 2.78
N CYS A 98 -2.91 25.53 3.16
CA CYS A 98 -1.80 25.58 2.19
C CYS A 98 -1.77 24.35 1.28
N ARG A 99 -2.14 23.17 1.80
CA ARG A 99 -2.29 21.95 0.98
C ARG A 99 -3.42 22.09 -0.04
N SER A 100 -4.59 22.60 0.38
CA SER A 100 -5.73 22.79 -0.52
C SER A 100 -5.48 23.89 -1.55
N ALA A 101 -4.87 25.01 -1.17
CA ALA A 101 -4.53 26.10 -2.08
C ALA A 101 -3.56 25.65 -3.19
N ARG A 102 -2.52 24.86 -2.86
CA ARG A 102 -1.63 24.29 -3.89
C ARG A 102 -2.34 23.30 -4.82
N LYS A 103 -3.27 22.50 -4.27
CA LYS A 103 -4.08 21.59 -5.09
C LYS A 103 -4.98 22.36 -6.05
N GLN A 104 -5.54 23.50 -5.63
CA GLN A 104 -6.33 24.39 -6.48
C GLN A 104 -5.45 25.05 -7.55
N GLN A 105 -4.32 25.64 -7.18
CA GLN A 105 -3.35 26.21 -8.12
C GLN A 105 -2.87 25.20 -9.17
N GLY A 106 -2.71 23.92 -8.81
CA GLY A 106 -2.38 22.86 -9.76
C GLY A 106 -3.52 22.57 -10.76
N ARG A 107 -4.78 22.75 -10.37
CA ARG A 107 -5.95 22.61 -11.25
C ARG A 107 -6.12 23.83 -12.15
N ASP A 108 -5.93 25.02 -11.60
CA ASP A 108 -6.00 26.28 -12.35
C ASP A 108 -4.81 26.40 -13.32
N GLY A 109 -3.65 25.87 -12.93
CA GLY A 109 -2.47 25.74 -13.78
C GLY A 109 -2.61 24.69 -14.89
N GLU A 110 -3.47 23.68 -14.75
CA GLU A 110 -3.81 22.75 -15.85
C GLU A 110 -4.66 23.47 -16.92
N GLN A 111 -5.48 24.44 -16.52
CA GLN A 111 -6.25 25.30 -17.44
C GLN A 111 -5.37 26.42 -18.04
N SER A 112 -4.43 26.98 -17.27
CA SER A 112 -3.53 28.05 -17.74
C SER A 112 -2.33 27.55 -18.55
N ARG A 113 -1.90 26.30 -18.36
CA ARG A 113 -1.07 25.60 -19.35
C ARG A 113 -1.98 25.16 -20.48
N ALA A 114 -2.52 26.12 -21.22
CA ALA A 114 -3.06 25.87 -22.53
C ALA A 114 -1.93 25.22 -23.33
N ARG A 115 -1.92 23.88 -23.36
CA ARG A 115 -0.97 23.11 -24.15
C ARG A 115 -1.14 23.62 -25.58
N GLU A 116 -0.06 24.06 -26.21
CA GLU A 116 -0.10 24.39 -27.64
C GLU A 116 -0.69 23.18 -28.36
N MET A 117 -1.84 23.39 -29.00
CA MET A 117 -2.50 22.38 -29.81
C MET A 117 -1.86 22.45 -31.20
N TYR A 118 -1.32 21.33 -31.67
CA TYR A 118 -0.74 21.24 -33.00
C TYR A 118 -1.77 20.64 -33.94
N ASP A 119 -2.07 21.33 -35.04
CA ASP A 119 -2.90 20.81 -36.12
C ASP A 119 -2.15 19.72 -36.89
N VAL A 120 -2.79 18.56 -37.05
CA VAL A 120 -2.25 17.40 -37.75
C VAL A 120 -3.33 16.67 -38.53
N VAL A 121 -2.90 15.90 -39.52
CA VAL A 121 -3.77 15.00 -40.28
C VAL A 121 -3.64 13.59 -39.72
N CYS A 122 -4.77 12.93 -39.41
CA CYS A 122 -4.78 11.55 -38.93
C CYS A 122 -4.23 10.59 -40.00
N ALA A 123 -3.28 9.72 -39.62
CA ALA A 123 -2.66 8.77 -40.54
C ALA A 123 -3.62 7.69 -41.10
N ASP A 124 -4.71 7.37 -40.40
CA ASP A 124 -5.67 6.34 -40.82
C ASP A 124 -6.83 6.89 -41.65
N CYS A 125 -7.49 7.94 -41.15
CA CYS A 125 -8.73 8.45 -41.73
C CYS A 125 -8.56 9.76 -42.50
N GLY A 126 -7.39 10.40 -42.43
CA GLY A 126 -7.12 11.68 -43.12
C GLY A 126 -7.86 12.90 -42.55
N ALA A 127 -8.61 12.75 -41.46
CA ALA A 127 -9.32 13.88 -40.84
C ALA A 127 -8.34 14.84 -40.14
N PRO A 128 -8.58 16.18 -40.19
CA PRO A 128 -7.82 17.14 -39.41
C PRO A 128 -8.13 16.96 -37.92
N THR A 129 -7.11 16.91 -37.08
CA THR A 129 -7.24 16.75 -35.64
C THR A 129 -6.17 17.57 -34.91
N GLN A 130 -6.40 17.83 -33.63
CA GLN A 130 -5.48 18.60 -32.80
C GLN A 130 -4.91 17.72 -31.70
N VAL A 131 -3.59 17.81 -31.51
CA VAL A 131 -2.86 17.04 -30.50
C VAL A 131 -2.07 17.94 -29.55
N PRO A 132 -1.96 17.57 -28.25
CA PRO A 132 -1.28 18.39 -27.24
C PRO A 132 0.24 18.22 -27.21
N PHE A 133 0.82 17.56 -28.21
CA PHE A 133 2.25 17.27 -28.32
C PHE A 133 2.74 17.64 -29.72
N LYS A 134 3.99 18.10 -29.82
CA LYS A 134 4.61 18.41 -31.10
C LYS A 134 4.76 17.12 -31.92
N PRO A 135 4.13 17.01 -33.10
CA PRO A 135 4.25 15.84 -33.97
C PRO A 135 5.71 15.63 -34.38
N ARG A 136 6.12 14.38 -34.47
CA ARG A 136 7.42 13.98 -34.98
C ARG A 136 7.24 13.12 -36.21
N GLU A 137 8.18 13.20 -37.14
CA GLU A 137 8.11 12.46 -38.41
C GLU A 137 8.32 10.95 -38.24
N ASP A 138 8.84 10.50 -37.09
CA ASP A 138 9.13 9.09 -36.81
C ASP A 138 7.88 8.27 -36.42
N ARG A 139 6.76 8.91 -36.04
CA ARG A 139 5.58 8.21 -35.51
C ARG A 139 4.26 8.74 -36.12
N PRO A 140 3.36 7.86 -36.58
CA PRO A 140 2.06 8.28 -37.09
C PRO A 140 1.19 8.86 -35.97
N VAL A 141 0.43 9.90 -36.30
CA VAL A 141 -0.50 10.54 -35.37
C VAL A 141 -1.93 10.14 -35.73
N TYR A 142 -2.73 9.80 -34.72
CA TYR A 142 -4.10 9.32 -34.88
C TYR A 142 -5.08 10.26 -34.18
N CYS A 143 -6.28 10.46 -34.76
CA CYS A 143 -7.39 11.09 -34.06
C CYS A 143 -7.86 10.22 -32.89
N ARG A 144 -8.66 10.79 -31.97
CA ARG A 144 -9.16 10.09 -30.77
C ARG A 144 -9.77 8.73 -31.10
N ASP A 145 -10.61 8.66 -32.13
CA ASP A 145 -11.34 7.45 -32.49
C ASP A 145 -10.43 6.39 -33.12
N CYS A 146 -9.47 6.81 -33.98
CA CYS A 146 -8.50 5.89 -34.55
C CYS A 146 -7.53 5.37 -33.48
N PHE A 147 -7.05 6.23 -32.59
CA PHE A 147 -6.16 5.83 -31.49
C PHE A 147 -6.82 4.80 -30.56
N GLN A 148 -8.11 4.94 -30.27
CA GLN A 148 -8.84 3.96 -29.47
C GLN A 148 -8.98 2.60 -30.15
N ARG A 149 -8.99 2.54 -31.49
CA ARG A 149 -9.00 1.28 -32.25
C ARG A 149 -7.64 0.59 -32.31
N HIS A 150 -6.55 1.35 -32.19
CA HIS A 150 -5.17 0.84 -32.15
C HIS A 150 -4.67 0.49 -30.74
N LYS A 151 -5.45 0.81 -29.69
CA LYS A 151 -5.13 0.52 -28.30
C LYS A 151 -5.40 -0.94 -27.95
#